data_AF-A0A1Q4XCK9-F1
#
_entry.id   AF-A0A1Q4XCK9-F1
#
_cell.length_a   1.000
_cell.length_b   1.000
_cell.length_c   1.000
_cell.angle_alpha   90.00
_cell.angle_beta   90.00
_cell.angle_gamma   90.00
#
_symmetry.space_group_name_H-M   'P 1'
#
loop_
_entity.id
_entity.type
_entity.pdbx_description
1 polymer ?
#
loop_
_entity_poly.entity_id
_entity_poly.type
_entity_poly.pdbx_seq_one_letter_code
_entity_poly.pdbx_strand_id
1 'polypeptide(L)'
;MAVVSTTVLGYLATWWGLSLSNLVDHVEGRPLTPMVDFSTTEMRGEVHIDAPVDAVAHSLVDAEQYTRWFGVKIDIEAWEGGRVAMGGFEANPRPAKVVDFEPGKRMGIDWGGMVSTWELAESGGGTRLTFVQSGFDTGQPPYGAWAGWLSGVAELRRFHELPDWRPIWLQPELPEGALSEG
;
A
#
# COMPACT_ATOMS: atom_id res chain seq x y z
N MET A 1 -2.30 -0.16 -7.53
CA MET A 1 -3.26 0.96 -7.54
C MET A 1 -3.02 1.87 -6.35
N ALA A 2 -2.30 3.00 -6.47
CA ALA A 2 -2.34 3.99 -5.38
C ALA A 2 -2.12 5.46 -5.76
N VAL A 3 -2.35 5.83 -7.02
CA VAL A 3 -2.81 7.20 -7.30
C VAL A 3 -3.94 7.08 -8.30
N VAL A 4 -5.08 6.60 -7.84
CA VAL A 4 -6.31 6.79 -8.59
C VAL A 4 -6.97 7.97 -7.90
N SER A 5 -6.78 9.15 -8.48
CA SER A 5 -7.53 10.40 -8.28
C SER A 5 -8.27 10.60 -6.94
N THR A 6 -8.19 11.78 -6.34
CA THR A 6 -9.10 12.19 -5.23
C THR A 6 -10.58 12.26 -5.65
N THR A 7 -10.91 11.89 -6.90
CA THR A 7 -12.28 11.75 -7.40
C THR A 7 -12.95 10.50 -6.85
N VAL A 8 -14.28 10.50 -6.82
CA VAL A 8 -15.11 9.37 -6.41
C VAL A 8 -14.76 8.08 -7.16
N LEU A 9 -14.36 8.17 -8.43
CA LEU A 9 -13.98 7.01 -9.24
C LEU A 9 -12.69 6.34 -8.75
N GLY A 10 -11.75 7.11 -8.21
CA GLY A 10 -10.54 6.56 -7.62
C GLY A 10 -10.80 5.78 -6.33
N TYR A 11 -11.71 6.29 -5.50
CA TYR A 11 -12.14 5.59 -4.28
C TYR A 11 -12.91 4.31 -4.56
N LEU A 12 -13.72 4.26 -5.62
CA LEU A 12 -14.41 3.05 -6.03
C LEU A 12 -13.41 1.95 -6.42
N ALA A 13 -12.35 2.30 -7.16
CA ALA A 13 -11.34 1.34 -7.55
C ALA A 13 -10.64 0.71 -6.33
N THR A 14 -10.21 1.51 -5.37
CA THR A 14 -9.53 1.00 -4.16
C THR A 14 -10.47 0.25 -3.21
N TRP A 15 -11.73 0.67 -3.10
CA TRP A 15 -12.74 -0.04 -2.31
C TRP A 15 -13.06 -1.42 -2.90
N TRP A 16 -13.28 -1.51 -4.22
CA TRP A 16 -13.47 -2.80 -4.90
C TRP A 16 -12.21 -3.66 -4.84
N GLY A 17 -11.05 -3.00 -4.91
CA GLY A 17 -9.74 -3.54 -4.61
C GLY A 17 -9.73 -4.42 -3.36
N LEU A 18 -9.94 -3.75 -2.23
CA LEU A 18 -9.96 -4.38 -0.92
C LEU A 18 -11.09 -5.41 -0.77
N SER A 19 -12.29 -5.10 -1.25
CA SER A 19 -13.47 -5.94 -1.08
C SER A 19 -13.34 -7.28 -1.81
N LEU A 20 -12.81 -7.27 -3.04
CA LEU A 20 -12.61 -8.49 -3.82
C LEU A 20 -11.46 -9.33 -3.27
N SER A 21 -10.35 -8.71 -2.83
CA SER A 21 -9.28 -9.46 -2.14
C SER A 21 -9.81 -10.19 -0.91
N ASN A 22 -10.60 -9.50 -0.08
CA ASN A 22 -11.22 -10.12 1.10
C ASN A 22 -12.26 -11.20 0.74
N LEU A 23 -12.99 -11.04 -0.37
CA LEU A 23 -13.90 -12.10 -0.85
C LEU A 23 -13.12 -13.36 -1.26
N VAL A 24 -12.02 -13.18 -1.99
CA VAL A 24 -11.14 -14.31 -2.37
C VAL A 24 -10.58 -14.98 -1.12
N ASP A 25 -10.01 -14.22 -0.20
CA ASP A 25 -9.46 -14.75 1.05
C ASP A 25 -10.54 -15.50 1.87
N HIS A 26 -11.77 -14.95 1.94
CA HIS A 26 -12.89 -15.62 2.60
C HIS A 26 -13.24 -16.97 1.97
N VAL A 27 -13.34 -17.03 0.63
CA VAL A 27 -13.67 -18.24 -0.12
C VAL A 27 -12.55 -19.28 -0.01
N GLU A 28 -11.30 -18.85 0.09
CA GLU A 28 -10.11 -19.69 0.28
C GLU A 28 -9.88 -20.09 1.75
N GLY A 29 -10.69 -19.59 2.70
CA GLY A 29 -10.54 -19.87 4.13
C GLY A 29 -9.34 -19.20 4.79
N ARG A 30 -8.84 -18.11 4.20
CA ARG A 30 -7.69 -17.33 4.69
C ARG A 30 -8.13 -16.17 5.59
N PRO A 31 -7.25 -15.68 6.49
CA PRO A 31 -7.52 -14.47 7.24
C PRO A 31 -7.77 -13.27 6.33
N LEU A 32 -8.73 -12.43 6.70
CA LEU A 32 -9.07 -11.22 5.95
C LEU A 32 -8.12 -10.07 6.27
N THR A 33 -7.92 -9.18 5.31
CA THR A 33 -7.31 -7.87 5.54
C THR A 33 -8.34 -6.93 6.18
N PRO A 34 -7.96 -6.06 7.13
CA PRO A 34 -8.89 -5.10 7.73
C PRO A 34 -9.65 -4.28 6.68
N MET A 35 -10.93 -4.05 6.93
CA MET A 35 -11.76 -3.13 6.14
C MET A 35 -11.68 -1.71 6.73
N VAL A 36 -12.12 -0.71 5.96
CA VAL A 36 -12.28 0.65 6.48
C VAL A 36 -13.40 0.69 7.53
N ASP A 37 -13.07 1.15 8.74
CA ASP A 37 -14.05 1.53 9.75
C ASP A 37 -14.34 3.03 9.65
N PHE A 38 -15.53 3.37 9.15
CA PHE A 38 -15.96 4.76 8.97
C PHE A 38 -16.41 5.44 10.28
N SER A 39 -16.43 4.72 11.40
CA SER A 39 -16.81 5.23 12.71
C SER A 39 -15.63 5.75 13.54
N THR A 40 -14.39 5.52 13.08
CA THR A 40 -13.17 5.95 13.77
C THR A 40 -12.26 6.76 12.85
N THR A 41 -11.54 7.71 13.44
CA THR A 41 -10.46 8.43 12.76
C THR A 41 -9.09 7.78 12.99
N GLU A 42 -9.04 6.68 13.74
CA GLU A 42 -7.82 5.87 13.91
C GLU A 42 -7.60 5.01 12.65
N MET A 43 -6.70 5.46 11.77
CA MET A 43 -6.35 4.73 10.56
C MET A 43 -5.17 3.79 10.83
N ARG A 44 -5.48 2.65 11.46
CA ARG A 44 -4.54 1.60 11.81
C ARG A 44 -5.02 0.25 11.29
N GLY A 45 -4.14 -0.48 10.61
CA GLY A 45 -4.37 -1.84 10.14
C GLY A 45 -3.28 -2.77 10.66
N GLU A 46 -3.63 -4.01 10.96
CA GLU A 46 -2.69 -5.06 11.31
C GLU A 46 -3.03 -6.34 10.54
N VAL A 47 -2.01 -6.99 9.99
CA VAL A 47 -2.14 -8.28 9.33
C VAL A 47 -0.98 -9.20 9.66
N HIS A 48 -1.23 -10.50 9.57
CA HIS A 48 -0.19 -11.51 9.53
C HIS A 48 0.09 -11.89 8.07
N ILE A 49 1.37 -11.99 7.72
CA ILE A 49 1.87 -12.42 6.41
C ILE A 49 2.65 -13.71 6.61
N ASP A 50 2.28 -14.78 5.92
CA ASP A 50 2.98 -16.07 5.96
C ASP A 50 4.27 -16.03 5.11
N ALA A 51 5.18 -15.14 5.50
CA ALA A 51 6.51 -15.00 4.92
C ALA A 51 7.51 -14.43 5.95
N PRO A 52 8.82 -14.72 5.79
CA PRO A 52 9.86 -14.17 6.65
C PRO A 52 9.92 -12.64 6.64
N VAL A 53 10.26 -12.02 7.77
CA VAL A 53 10.33 -10.56 7.93
C VAL A 53 11.26 -9.93 6.90
N ASP A 54 12.41 -10.53 6.63
CA ASP A 54 13.38 -10.01 5.67
C ASP A 54 12.81 -9.94 4.25
N ALA A 55 11.99 -10.93 3.85
CA ALA A 55 11.35 -10.95 2.54
C ALA A 55 10.28 -9.85 2.42
N VAL A 56 9.45 -9.71 3.47
CA VAL A 56 8.43 -8.66 3.54
C VAL A 56 9.08 -7.27 3.54
N ALA A 57 10.10 -7.07 4.38
CA ALA A 57 10.84 -5.82 4.47
C ALA A 57 11.46 -5.43 3.14
N HIS A 58 12.14 -6.38 2.46
CA HIS A 58 12.75 -6.13 1.16
C HIS A 58 11.69 -5.70 0.12
N SER A 59 10.53 -6.37 0.08
CA SER A 59 9.44 -6.02 -0.85
C SER A 59 8.81 -4.64 -0.59
N LEU A 60 9.00 -4.07 0.60
CA LEU A 60 8.49 -2.75 0.99
C LEU A 60 9.46 -1.60 0.71
N VAL A 61 10.73 -1.89 0.42
CA VAL A 61 11.78 -0.87 0.23
C VAL A 61 12.51 -0.97 -1.10
N ASP A 62 12.46 -2.14 -1.74
CA ASP A 62 13.01 -2.34 -3.08
C ASP A 62 12.01 -1.84 -4.14
N ALA A 63 12.46 -0.89 -4.96
CA ALA A 63 11.61 -0.22 -5.94
C ALA A 63 11.03 -1.18 -6.99
N GLU A 64 11.78 -2.19 -7.42
CA GLU A 64 11.35 -3.18 -8.41
C GLU A 64 10.28 -4.10 -7.82
N GLN A 65 10.54 -4.66 -6.63
CA GLN A 65 9.57 -5.50 -5.94
C GLN A 65 8.29 -4.72 -5.60
N TYR A 66 8.43 -3.51 -5.05
CA TYR A 66 7.30 -2.66 -4.71
C TYR A 66 6.45 -2.39 -5.95
N THR A 67 7.07 -1.96 -7.05
CA THR A 67 6.36 -1.72 -8.32
C THR A 67 5.61 -2.97 -8.79
N ARG A 68 6.23 -4.15 -8.68
CA ARG A 68 5.67 -5.41 -9.14
C ARG A 68 4.37 -5.76 -8.41
N TRP A 69 4.36 -5.79 -7.08
CA TRP A 69 3.14 -6.18 -6.34
C TRP A 69 2.13 -5.03 -6.23
N PHE A 70 2.60 -3.78 -6.17
CA PHE A 70 1.73 -2.62 -6.03
C PHE A 70 1.03 -2.23 -7.34
N GLY A 71 1.61 -2.62 -8.49
CA GLY A 71 1.03 -2.41 -9.82
C GLY A 71 1.13 -0.96 -10.34
N VAL A 72 1.96 -0.12 -9.72
CA VAL A 72 2.29 1.24 -10.18
C VAL A 72 3.79 1.43 -9.98
N LYS A 73 4.48 2.10 -10.90
CA LYS A 73 5.90 2.45 -10.73
C LYS A 73 6.11 3.24 -9.44
N ILE A 74 6.97 2.75 -8.56
CA ILE A 74 7.45 3.44 -7.38
C ILE A 74 8.97 3.53 -7.45
N ASP A 75 9.53 4.73 -7.25
CA ASP A 75 10.95 4.89 -6.93
C ASP A 75 11.10 5.13 -5.41
N ILE A 76 12.06 4.45 -4.77
CA ILE A 76 12.29 4.47 -3.31
C ILE A 76 13.77 4.69 -3.01
N GLU A 77 14.04 5.63 -2.13
CA GLU A 77 15.31 5.81 -1.44
C GLU A 77 15.11 5.47 0.04
N ALA A 78 15.36 4.21 0.42
CA ALA A 78 15.06 3.69 1.74
C ALA A 78 16.13 4.06 2.78
N TRP A 79 16.17 5.33 3.15
CA TRP A 79 16.95 5.89 4.24
C TRP A 79 16.29 7.17 4.75
N GLU A 80 16.58 7.57 5.98
CA GLU A 80 16.04 8.81 6.55
C GLU A 80 16.41 10.03 5.69
N GLY A 81 15.42 10.86 5.35
CA GLY A 81 15.53 11.99 4.41
C GLY A 81 15.45 11.62 2.92
N GLY A 82 15.44 10.33 2.61
CA GLY A 82 15.25 9.78 1.27
C GLY A 82 13.89 10.12 0.67
N ARG A 83 13.75 9.89 -0.63
CA ARG A 83 12.54 10.18 -1.41
C ARG A 83 11.73 8.93 -1.70
N VAL A 84 10.40 9.09 -1.75
CA VAL A 84 9.48 8.09 -2.29
C VAL A 84 8.58 8.75 -3.32
N ALA A 85 8.47 8.18 -4.51
CA ALA A 85 7.65 8.74 -5.58
C ALA A 85 6.79 7.69 -6.26
N MET A 86 5.48 7.84 -6.11
CA MET A 86 4.53 7.17 -6.99
C MET A 86 4.60 7.79 -8.39
N GLY A 87 4.74 6.95 -9.42
CA GLY A 87 5.06 7.36 -10.80
C GLY A 87 6.56 7.49 -11.08
N GLY A 88 7.42 7.40 -10.06
CA GLY A 88 8.86 7.60 -10.15
C GLY A 88 9.32 9.06 -9.99
N PHE A 89 10.61 9.26 -9.74
CA PHE A 89 11.19 10.58 -9.42
C PHE A 89 11.11 11.58 -10.57
N GLU A 90 11.20 11.12 -11.81
CA GLU A 90 11.13 11.99 -12.99
C GLU A 90 9.72 12.56 -13.21
N ALA A 91 8.68 11.77 -12.90
CA ALA A 91 7.29 12.16 -13.07
C ALA A 91 6.72 12.95 -11.89
N ASN A 92 7.45 13.00 -10.76
CA ASN A 92 6.98 13.63 -9.53
C ASN A 92 7.94 14.75 -9.06
N PRO A 93 7.62 16.03 -9.33
CA PRO A 93 8.48 17.16 -8.95
C PRO A 93 8.53 17.41 -7.43
N ARG A 94 7.63 16.79 -6.65
CA ARG A 94 7.55 16.92 -5.19
C ARG A 94 7.37 15.54 -4.55
N PRO A 95 8.42 14.69 -4.59
CA PRO A 95 8.35 13.35 -4.01
C PRO A 95 8.16 13.42 -2.49
N ALA A 96 7.51 12.39 -1.95
CA ALA A 96 7.36 12.20 -0.53
C ALA A 96 8.72 11.97 0.14
N LYS A 97 8.77 12.13 1.47
CA LYS A 97 10.00 12.05 2.25
C LYS A 97 9.95 10.93 3.27
N VAL A 98 11.02 10.14 3.34
CA VAL A 98 11.22 9.20 4.44
C VAL A 98 11.59 10.00 5.69
N VAL A 99 10.76 9.92 6.72
CA VAL A 99 10.90 10.69 7.98
C VAL A 99 11.34 9.83 9.16
N ASP A 100 11.29 8.51 9.02
CA ASP A 100 11.77 7.54 9.99
C ASP A 100 12.15 6.26 9.23
N PHE A 101 13.26 5.64 9.58
CA PHE A 101 13.68 4.39 8.94
C PHE A 101 14.55 3.54 9.87
N GLU A 102 14.12 2.31 10.10
CA GLU A 102 14.94 1.27 10.69
C GLU A 102 14.91 0.05 9.75
N PRO A 103 16.06 -0.28 9.10
CA PRO A 103 16.14 -1.39 8.15
C PRO A 103 15.54 -2.68 8.70
N GLY A 104 14.68 -3.33 7.92
CA GLY A 104 14.04 -4.58 8.30
C GLY A 104 12.89 -4.47 9.30
N LYS A 105 12.65 -3.28 9.89
CA LYS A 105 11.67 -3.13 10.98
C LYS A 105 10.61 -2.08 10.75
N ARG A 106 10.96 -0.88 10.28
CA ARG A 106 9.97 0.19 10.08
C ARG A 106 10.40 1.24 9.08
N MET A 107 9.41 1.90 8.48
CA MET A 107 9.62 3.12 7.69
C MET A 107 8.40 4.03 7.82
N GLY A 108 8.66 5.32 7.99
CA GLY A 108 7.67 6.39 7.93
C GLY A 108 7.88 7.25 6.70
N ILE A 109 6.81 7.54 5.97
CA ILE A 109 6.83 8.36 4.76
C ILE A 109 5.83 9.51 4.94
N ASP A 110 6.32 10.74 4.82
CA ASP A 110 5.51 11.96 4.76
C ASP A 110 5.18 12.31 3.30
N TRP A 111 3.88 12.30 2.99
CA TRP A 111 3.30 12.61 1.69
C TRP A 111 2.88 14.08 1.55
N GLY A 112 3.48 14.98 2.32
CA GLY A 112 3.18 16.42 2.30
C GLY A 112 2.14 16.83 3.34
N GLY A 113 2.27 16.32 4.56
CA GLY A 113 1.39 16.57 5.70
C GLY A 113 0.65 15.32 6.19
N MET A 114 0.61 14.25 5.39
CA MET A 114 0.02 12.97 5.75
C MET A 114 1.11 11.91 5.82
N VAL A 115 1.25 11.26 6.96
CA VAL A 115 2.31 10.29 7.21
C VAL A 115 1.74 8.88 7.17
N SER A 116 2.32 8.02 6.34
CA SER A 116 2.10 6.57 6.39
C SER A 116 3.29 5.90 7.07
N THR A 117 3.05 5.02 8.03
CA THR A 117 4.10 4.21 8.65
C THR A 117 3.77 2.74 8.50
N TRP A 118 4.82 1.94 8.35
CA TRP A 118 4.74 0.50 8.54
C TRP A 118 5.76 0.02 9.57
N GLU A 119 5.38 -1.00 10.32
CA GLU A 119 6.22 -1.70 11.28
C GLU A 119 6.07 -3.21 11.10
N LEU A 120 7.19 -3.93 11.20
CA LEU A 120 7.29 -5.37 11.03
C LEU A 120 7.80 -5.99 12.33
N ALA A 121 7.19 -7.11 12.71
CA ALA A 121 7.67 -7.96 13.79
C ALA A 121 7.50 -9.43 13.41
N GLU A 122 8.40 -10.28 13.89
CA GLU A 122 8.17 -11.73 13.81
C GLU A 122 6.92 -12.10 14.63
N SER A 123 6.10 -13.00 14.07
CA SER A 123 4.91 -13.49 14.76
C SER A 123 4.50 -14.84 14.17
N GLY A 124 4.34 -15.88 14.99
CA GLY A 124 3.69 -17.12 14.55
C GLY A 124 4.37 -17.86 13.38
N GLY A 125 5.67 -17.64 13.14
CA GLY A 125 6.40 -18.24 12.01
C GLY A 125 6.42 -17.38 10.73
N GLY A 126 5.71 -16.24 10.73
CA GLY A 126 5.75 -15.25 9.65
C GLY A 126 5.92 -13.83 10.19
N THR A 127 5.31 -12.87 9.51
CA THR A 127 5.49 -11.43 9.79
C THR A 127 4.19 -10.80 10.22
N ARG A 128 4.18 -10.07 11.32
CA ARG A 128 3.12 -9.13 11.67
C ARG A 128 3.46 -7.77 11.07
N LEU A 129 2.64 -7.31 10.13
CA LEU A 129 2.70 -5.97 9.55
C LEU A 129 1.66 -5.09 10.25
N THR A 130 2.12 -4.01 10.85
CA THR A 130 1.28 -2.90 11.31
C THR A 130 1.43 -1.75 10.34
N PHE A 131 0.33 -1.22 9.84
CA PHE A 131 0.31 -0.06 8.95
C PHE A 131 -0.56 1.04 9.57
N VAL A 132 -0.08 2.28 9.56
CA VAL A 132 -0.78 3.44 10.13
C VAL A 132 -0.76 4.59 9.14
N GLN A 133 -1.86 5.33 9.06
CA GLN A 133 -1.93 6.63 8.41
C GLN A 133 -2.25 7.71 9.45
N SER A 134 -1.57 8.85 9.40
CA SER A 134 -1.69 9.94 10.37
C SER A 134 -1.38 11.31 9.75
N GLY A 135 -1.47 12.39 10.53
CA GLY A 135 -1.17 13.77 10.10
C GLY A 135 -2.30 14.47 9.33
N PHE A 136 -3.40 13.78 9.05
CA PHE A 136 -4.57 14.33 8.36
C PHE A 136 -5.55 15.06 9.31
N ASP A 137 -6.45 15.86 8.72
CA ASP A 137 -7.56 16.48 9.45
C ASP A 137 -8.60 15.43 9.85
N THR A 138 -8.76 15.20 11.16
CA THR A 138 -9.74 14.24 11.70
C THR A 138 -11.19 14.69 11.50
N GLY A 139 -11.45 15.97 11.23
CA GLY A 139 -12.77 16.47 10.83
C GLY A 139 -13.16 16.09 9.40
N GLN A 140 -12.17 15.74 8.56
CA GLN A 140 -12.34 15.27 7.18
C GLN A 140 -11.43 14.06 6.91
N PRO A 141 -11.68 12.92 7.57
CA PRO A 141 -10.80 11.76 7.50
C PRO A 141 -10.70 11.21 6.07
N PRO A 142 -9.48 10.90 5.58
CA PRO A 142 -9.23 10.47 4.21
C PRO A 142 -9.54 8.98 3.97
N TYR A 143 -10.76 8.53 4.28
CA TYR A 143 -11.15 7.11 4.23
C TYR A 143 -10.89 6.42 2.89
N GLY A 144 -11.02 7.15 1.77
CA GLY A 144 -10.74 6.59 0.45
C GLY A 144 -9.26 6.33 0.20
N ALA A 145 -8.38 7.19 0.73
CA ALA A 145 -6.93 6.95 0.70
C ALA A 145 -6.57 5.78 1.63
N TRP A 146 -7.21 5.71 2.80
CA TRP A 146 -7.05 4.59 3.73
C TRP A 146 -7.46 3.24 3.12
N ALA A 147 -8.60 3.20 2.40
CA ALA A 147 -9.01 2.02 1.63
C ALA A 147 -7.96 1.60 0.60
N GLY A 148 -7.30 2.57 -0.06
CA GLY A 148 -6.19 2.34 -0.98
C GLY A 148 -5.01 1.64 -0.32
N TRP A 149 -4.59 2.12 0.85
CA TRP A 149 -3.51 1.47 1.60
C TRP A 149 -3.87 0.06 2.04
N LEU A 150 -5.08 -0.15 2.58
CA LEU A 150 -5.55 -1.48 2.96
C LEU A 150 -5.64 -2.44 1.76
N SER A 151 -6.07 -1.94 0.60
CA SER A 151 -6.04 -2.72 -0.66
C SER A 151 -4.61 -3.10 -1.05
N GLY A 152 -3.64 -2.20 -0.88
CA GLY A 152 -2.23 -2.49 -1.09
C GLY A 152 -1.69 -3.54 -0.12
N VAL A 153 -2.06 -3.46 1.15
CA VAL A 153 -1.71 -4.47 2.18
C VAL A 153 -2.27 -5.84 1.82
N ALA A 154 -3.52 -5.91 1.34
CA ALA A 154 -4.11 -7.17 0.87
C ALA A 154 -3.31 -7.76 -0.31
N GLU A 155 -2.89 -6.93 -1.27
CA GLU A 155 -2.09 -7.39 -2.40
C GLU A 155 -0.68 -7.84 -1.99
N LEU A 156 -0.03 -7.12 -1.07
CA LEU A 156 1.26 -7.50 -0.50
C LEU A 156 1.20 -8.88 0.16
N ARG A 157 0.14 -9.16 0.94
CA ARG A 157 -0.07 -10.49 1.52
C ARG A 157 -0.15 -11.56 0.44
N ARG A 158 -0.98 -11.34 -0.58
CA ARG A 158 -1.15 -12.28 -1.69
C ARG A 158 0.15 -12.50 -2.46
N PHE A 159 0.96 -11.46 -2.64
CA PHE A 159 2.28 -11.53 -3.29
C PHE A 159 3.22 -12.50 -2.59
N HIS A 160 3.19 -12.54 -1.25
CA HIS A 160 4.04 -13.42 -0.45
C HIS A 160 3.43 -14.81 -0.21
N GLU A 161 2.11 -14.90 -0.05
CA GLU A 161 1.42 -16.13 0.41
C GLU A 161 0.99 -17.06 -0.74
N LEU A 162 0.92 -16.58 -1.99
CA LEU A 162 0.48 -17.38 -3.13
C LEU A 162 1.65 -17.88 -3.99
N PRO A 163 1.81 -19.20 -4.21
CA PRO A 163 2.96 -19.78 -4.93
C PRO A 163 3.03 -19.35 -6.40
N ASP A 164 1.88 -19.10 -7.04
CA ASP A 164 1.77 -18.62 -8.43
C ASP A 164 1.06 -17.26 -8.46
N TRP A 165 1.44 -16.37 -7.55
CA TRP A 165 0.80 -15.06 -7.42
C TRP A 165 0.69 -14.35 -8.78
N ARG A 166 -0.51 -13.86 -9.04
CA ARG A 166 -0.82 -12.92 -10.11
C ARG A 166 -1.61 -11.77 -9.50
N PRO A 167 -1.41 -10.53 -9.96
CA PRO A 167 -2.27 -9.43 -9.57
C PRO A 167 -3.72 -9.81 -9.81
N ILE A 168 -4.60 -9.63 -8.81
CA ILE A 168 -6.06 -9.72 -9.04
C ILE A 168 -6.48 -8.62 -10.04
N TRP A 169 -5.75 -7.52 -10.05
CA TRP A 169 -6.03 -6.35 -10.88
C TRP A 169 -5.51 -6.57 -12.30
N LEU A 170 -6.43 -6.69 -13.25
CA LEU A 170 -6.09 -6.45 -14.65
C LEU A 170 -5.64 -4.99 -14.75
N GLN A 171 -4.43 -4.75 -15.27
CA GLN A 171 -4.11 -3.41 -15.72
C GLN A 171 -5.17 -3.05 -16.77
N PRO A 172 -5.88 -1.91 -16.63
CA PRO A 172 -6.72 -1.47 -17.73
C PRO A 172 -5.81 -1.34 -18.95
N GLU A 173 -6.15 -2.02 -20.04
CA GLU A 173 -5.60 -1.68 -21.35
C GLU A 173 -6.02 -0.24 -21.61
N LEU A 174 -5.18 0.72 -21.21
CA LEU A 174 -5.34 2.10 -21.60
C LEU A 174 -5.04 2.14 -23.10
N PRO A 175 -5.99 2.57 -23.96
CA PRO A 175 -5.70 2.78 -25.36
C PRO A 175 -4.49 3.70 -25.51
N GLU A 176 -3.64 3.46 -26.52
CA GLU A 176 -2.56 4.40 -26.86
C GLU A 176 -3.12 5.83 -26.95
N GLY A 177 -2.57 6.76 -26.15
CA GLY A 177 -3.01 8.16 -26.10
C GLY A 177 -3.91 8.56 -24.93
N ALA A 178 -4.33 7.64 -24.05
CA ALA A 178 -5.22 7.98 -22.93
C ALA A 178 -4.57 8.87 -21.82
N LEU A 179 -3.24 9.05 -21.85
CA LEU A 179 -2.50 9.90 -20.90
C LEU A 179 -1.95 11.18 -21.53
N SER A 180 -2.28 11.46 -22.80
CA SER A 180 -2.02 12.74 -23.44
C SER A 180 -3.31 13.54 -23.50
N GLU A 181 -3.70 14.15 -22.37
CA GLU A 181 -4.43 15.43 -22.28
C GLU A 181 -4.84 15.71 -20.82
N GLY A 182 -4.46 16.89 -20.33
CA GLY A 182 -4.79 17.40 -18.99
C GLY A 182 -3.77 18.40 -18.47
#